data_AF-A0AAJ1RB95-F1
#
_entry.id   AF-A0AAJ1RB95-F1
#
_cell.length_a   1.000
_cell.length_b   1.000
_cell.length_c   1.000
_cell.angle_alpha   90.00
_cell.angle_beta   90.00
_cell.angle_gamma   90.00
#
_symmetry.space_group_name_H-M   'P 1'
#
loop_
_entity.id
_entity.type
_entity.pdbx_description
1 polymer ?
#
loop_
_entity_poly.entity_id
_entity_poly.type
_entity_poly.pdbx_seq_one_letter_code
_entity_poly.pdbx_strand_id
1 'polypeptide(L)' 'MKYIVVAFWSVVLGNVLGFIVGQLSQQIFNPLKVTIVWLIIGELAAILITHISQSANSDETKKTSEK' A
#
# COMPACT_ATOMS: atom_id res chain seq x y z
N MET A 1 -5.62 -11.78 17.64
CA MET A 1 -5.85 -10.38 18.08
C MET A 1 -4.96 -9.36 17.37
N LYS A 2 -3.64 -9.56 17.21
CA LYS A 2 -2.75 -8.54 16.61
C LYS A 2 -3.15 -8.15 15.18
N TYR A 3 -3.51 -9.11 14.32
CA TYR A 3 -3.88 -8.84 12.93
C TYR A 3 -5.19 -8.06 12.75
N ILE A 4 -6.18 -8.25 13.63
CA ILE A 4 -7.46 -7.53 13.53
C ILE A 4 -7.30 -6.06 13.88
N VAL A 5 -6.45 -5.77 14.87
CA VAL A 5 -6.10 -4.41 15.28
C VAL A 5 -5.34 -3.71 14.16
N VAL A 6 -4.39 -4.40 13.52
CA VAL A 6 -3.64 -3.88 12.37
C VAL A 6 -4.58 -3.60 11.19
N ALA A 7 -5.47 -4.52 10.86
CA ALA A 7 -6.45 -4.33 9.79
C ALA A 7 -7.37 -3.12 10.07
N PHE A 8 -7.85 -2.98 11.30
CA PHE A 8 -8.66 -1.84 11.72
C PHE A 8 -7.90 -0.51 11.55
N TRP A 9 -6.67 -0.42 12.06
CA TRP A 9 -5.87 0.79 11.94
C TRP A 9 -5.45 1.10 10.50
N SER A 10 -5.18 0.09 9.67
CA SER A 10 -4.90 0.29 8.24
C SER A 10 -6.06 0.94 7.49
N VAL A 11 -7.30 0.50 7.76
CA VAL A 11 -8.49 1.09 7.12
C VAL A 11 -8.71 2.53 7.55
N VAL A 12 -8.52 2.82 8.84
CA VAL A 12 -8.66 4.18 9.39
C VAL A 12 -7.59 5.10 8.78
N LEU A 13 -6.33 4.69 8.78
CA LEU A 13 -5.23 5.50 8.25
C LEU A 13 -5.34 5.73 6.73
N GLY A 14 -5.79 4.74 5.97
CA GLY A 14 -6.01 4.89 4.52
C GLY A 14 -7.05 5.96 4.19
N ASN A 15 -8.14 6.02 4.97
CA ASN A 15 -9.17 7.05 4.80
C ASN A 15 -8.68 8.46 5.19
N VAL A 16 -7.90 8.57 6.28
CA VAL A 16 -7.31 9.85 6.71
C VAL A 16 -6.32 10.38 5.67
N LEU A 17 -5.44 9.52 5.15
CA LEU A 17 -4.52 9.88 4.06
C LEU A 17 -5.28 10.31 2.81
N GLY A 18 -6.32 9.58 2.42
CA GLY A 18 -7.16 9.94 1.28
C GLY A 18 -7.88 11.29 1.45
N PHE A 19 -8.28 11.62 2.69
CA PHE A 19 -8.85 12.93 3.01
C PHE A 19 -7.85 14.07 2.85
N ILE A 20 -6.66 13.91 3.44
CA ILE A 20 -5.60 14.92 3.37
C ILE A 20 -5.19 15.18 1.92
N VAL A 21 -4.95 14.14 1.14
CA VAL A 21 -4.60 14.26 -0.28
C VAL A 21 -5.71 14.94 -1.08
N GLY A 22 -6.98 14.58 -0.84
CA GLY A 22 -8.12 15.23 -1.49
C GLY A 22 -8.18 16.74 -1.23
N GLN A 23 -7.92 17.17 0.00
CA GLN A 23 -7.86 18.58 0.38
C GLN A 23 -6.66 19.31 -0.27
N LEU A 24 -5.48 18.68 -0.32
CA LEU A 24 -4.31 19.25 -1.01
C LEU A 24 -4.53 19.41 -2.52
N SER A 25 -5.26 18.51 -3.15
CA SER A 25 -5.57 18.57 -4.59
C SER A 25 -6.76 19.50 -4.92
N GLN A 26 -7.28 20.26 -3.96
CA GLN A 26 -8.48 21.12 -4.11
C GLN A 26 -9.69 20.39 -4.69
N GLN A 27 -9.74 19.06 -4.54
CA GLN A 27 -10.80 18.23 -5.08
C GLN A 27 -11.87 18.04 -4.02
N ILE A 28 -13.14 18.05 -4.42
CA ILE A 28 -14.25 17.72 -3.52
C ILE A 28 -14.00 16.31 -2.97
N PHE A 29 -13.74 16.24 -1.66
CA PHE A 29 -13.54 14.99 -0.96
C PHE A 29 -14.83 14.18 -1.00
N ASN A 30 -14.80 13.06 -1.73
CA ASN A 30 -15.88 12.10 -1.75
C ASN A 30 -15.38 10.76 -1.17
N PRO A 31 -15.85 10.37 0.04
CA PRO A 31 -15.35 9.19 0.72
C PRO A 31 -15.54 7.90 -0.09
N LEU A 32 -16.64 7.76 -0.85
CA LEU A 32 -16.86 6.59 -1.72
C LEU A 32 -15.83 6.50 -2.85
N LYS A 33 -15.50 7.63 -3.49
CA LYS A 33 -14.46 7.65 -4.54
C LYS A 33 -13.10 7.30 -3.98
N VAL A 34 -12.78 7.83 -2.79
CA VAL A 34 -11.50 7.57 -2.12
C VAL A 34 -11.38 6.08 -1.78
N THR A 35 -12.43 5.44 -1.25
CA THR A 35 -12.41 4.00 -0.97
C THR A 35 -12.15 3.16 -2.23
N ILE A 36 -12.81 3.47 -3.34
CA ILE A 36 -12.63 2.73 -4.61
C ILE A 36 -11.19 2.89 -5.13
N VAL A 37 -10.67 4.12 -5.12
CA VAL A 37 -9.30 4.39 -5.58
C VAL A 37 -8.28 3.70 -4.69
N TRP A 38 -8.49 3.70 -3.36
CA TRP A 38 -7.61 3.02 -2.42
C TRP A 38 -7.66 1.49 -2.56
N LEU A 39 -8.81 0.92 -2.90
CA LEU A 39 -8.95 -0.50 -3.20
C LEU A 39 -8.07 -0.90 -4.40
N ILE A 40 -8.18 -0.15 -5.50
CA ILE A 40 -7.40 -0.40 -6.73
C ILE A 40 -5.90 -0.21 -6.47
N ILE A 41 -5.51 0.89 -5.82
CA ILE A 41 -4.11 1.18 -5.50
C ILE A 41 -3.55 0.16 -4.52
N GLY A 42 -4.34 -0.27 -3.53
CA GLY A 42 -3.94 -1.28 -2.56
C GLY A 42 -3.64 -2.63 -3.22
N GLU A 43 -4.46 -3.03 -4.19
CA GLU A 43 -4.24 -4.25 -4.98
C GLU A 43 -2.98 -4.14 -5.85
N LEU A 44 -2.81 -3.01 -6.57
CA LEU A 44 -1.61 -2.73 -7.36
C LEU A 44 -0.35 -2.71 -6.50
N ALA A 45 -0.41 -2.12 -5.30
CA ALA A 45 0.70 -2.09 -4.37
C ALA A 45 1.07 -3.50 -3.89
N ALA A 46 0.09 -4.38 -3.64
CA ALA A 46 0.37 -5.75 -3.24
C ALA A 46 1.11 -6.54 -4.34
N ILE A 47 0.70 -6.36 -5.60
CA ILE A 47 1.36 -6.97 -6.78
C ILE A 47 2.76 -6.38 -6.97
N LEU A 48 2.91 -5.06 -6.89
CA LEU A 48 4.22 -4.40 -7.03
C LEU A 48 5.18 -4.79 -5.90
N ILE A 49 4.70 -4.85 -4.66
CA ILE A 49 5.51 -5.24 -3.50
C ILE A 49 5.95 -6.70 -3.62
N THR A 50 5.07 -7.61 -4.05
CA THR A 50 5.48 -9.01 -4.26
C THR A 50 6.50 -9.15 -5.38
N HIS A 51 6.32 -8.40 -6.47
CA HIS A 51 7.25 -8.42 -7.59
C HIS A 51 8.61 -7.78 -7.24
N ILE A 52 8.63 -6.64 -6.53
CA ILE A 52 9.86 -5.98 -6.08
C ILE A 52 10.58 -6.81 -5.01
N SER A 53 9.82 -7.47 -4.12
CA SER A 53 10.37 -8.31 -3.07
C SER A 53 10.96 -9.61 -3.64
N GLN A 54 10.41 -10.11 -4.75
CA GLN A 54 10.98 -11.23 -5.50
C GLN A 54 12.26 -10.81 -6.24
N SER A 55 12.28 -9.64 -6.89
CA SER A 55 13.50 -9.14 -7.55
C SER A 55 14.63 -8.81 -6.58
N ALA A 56 14.33 -8.35 -5.37
CA ALA A 56 15.34 -8.08 -4.35
C ALA A 56 16.00 -9.37 -3.79
N ASN A 57 15.24 -10.47 -3.68
CA ASN A 57 15.77 -11.74 -3.21
C ASN A 57 16.72 -12.43 -4.23
N SER A 58 16.56 -12.12 -5.53
CA SER A 58 17.48 -12.61 -6.57
C SER A 58 18.90 -12.03 -6.48
N ASP A 59 19.07 -10.85 -5.89
CA ASP A 59 20.40 -10.21 -5.78
C ASP A 59 21.23 -10.74 -4.60
N GLU A 60 20.59 -11.19 -3.51
CA GLU A 60 21.29 -11.75 -2.35
C GLU A 60 21.81 -13.17 -2.60
N THR A 61 21.10 -13.96 -3.43
CA THR A 61 21.55 -15.31 -3.80
C THR A 61 22.77 -15.29 -4.72
N LYS A 62 22.93 -14.24 -5.53
CA LYS A 62 24.07 -14.14 -6.46
C LYS A 62 25.37 -13.68 -5.77
N LYS A 63 25.29 -12.93 -4.68
CA LYS A 63 26.48 -12.51 -3.91
C LYS A 63 27.03 -13.56 -2.94
N THR A 64 26.26 -14.59 -2.59
CA THR A 64 26.73 -15.66 -1.69
C THR A 64 27.32 -16.88 -2.40
N SER A 65 27.26 -16.94 -3.74
CA SER A 65 27.84 -18.02 -4.55
C SER A 65 29.18 -17.65 -5.19
N GLU A 66 29.71 -16.46 -4.90
CA GLU A 66 30.99 -15.95 -5.39
C GLU A 66 31.91 -15.55 -4.21
N LYS A 67 31.87 -16.35 -3.13
CA LYS A 67 32.79 -16.24 -2.00
C LYS A 67 33.34 -17.60 -1.60
#